data_AF-A0A4R5D2F1-F1
#
_entry.id   AF-A0A4R5D2F1-F1
#
_cell.length_a   1.000
_cell.length_b   1.000
_cell.length_c   1.000
_cell.angle_alpha   90.00
_cell.angle_beta   90.00
_cell.angle_gamma   90.00
#
_symmetry.space_group_name_H-M   'P 1'
#
loop_
_entity.id
_entity.type
_entity.pdbx_description
1 polymer ?
#
loop_
_entity_poly.entity_id
_entity_poly.type
_entity_poly.pdbx_seq_one_letter_code
_entity_poly.pdbx_strand_id
1 'polypeptide(L)'
;MNQGTIIVRMSRSSGFYNKSNKYTIKISNAVECELNYENNRKEFLLAPGIHSVFVNDATSNETQEVKLIKGKVMVITVKPVLSYKLVLGVFLAIVFSSLIIQIIVNRGFSLMSLVPLLFLIAIKKSNFKGSFLLTQTSPKY
;
A
#
# COMPACT_ATOMS: atom_id res chain seq x y z
N MET A 1 27.37 15.01 16.92
CA MET A 1 26.32 13.97 17.08
C MET A 1 26.69 12.76 16.23
N ASN A 2 26.73 11.54 16.81
CA ASN A 2 27.17 10.31 16.14
C ASN A 2 26.03 9.43 15.60
N GLN A 3 24.80 9.92 15.61
CA GLN A 3 23.59 9.17 15.25
C GLN A 3 23.23 9.38 13.77
N GLY A 4 22.46 8.44 13.21
CA GLY A 4 21.71 8.62 11.98
C GLY A 4 20.22 8.72 12.28
N THR A 5 19.42 9.08 11.28
CA THR A 5 17.96 9.20 11.43
C THR A 5 17.23 8.27 10.47
N ILE A 6 16.34 7.43 10.98
CA ILE A 6 15.35 6.73 10.17
C ILE A 6 14.02 7.46 10.29
N ILE A 7 13.43 7.82 9.16
CA ILE A 7 12.12 8.45 9.08
C ILE A 7 11.18 7.45 8.42
N VAL A 8 10.17 7.00 9.15
CA VAL A 8 9.10 6.18 8.58
C VAL A 8 7.89 7.06 8.36
N ARG A 9 7.34 7.05 7.15
CA ARG A 9 6.17 7.87 6.80
C ARG A 9 5.17 7.11 5.94
N MET A 10 3.90 7.49 6.03
CA MET A 10 2.88 7.04 5.10
C MET A 10 2.91 7.90 3.82
N SER A 11 2.59 7.30 2.67
CA SER A 11 2.40 8.06 1.45
C SER A 11 1.23 9.04 1.58
N ARG A 12 1.41 10.29 1.15
CA ARG A 12 0.30 11.26 1.08
C ARG A 12 -0.58 11.08 -0.17
N SER A 13 -0.08 10.38 -1.19
CA SER A 13 -0.72 10.26 -2.51
C SER A 13 -2.06 9.49 -2.51
N SER A 14 -2.38 8.78 -1.43
CA SER A 14 -3.57 7.95 -1.29
C SER A 14 -4.70 8.59 -0.48
N GLY A 15 -4.56 9.86 -0.07
CA GLY A 15 -5.63 10.75 0.42
C GLY A 15 -6.74 10.09 1.25
N PHE A 16 -7.84 9.72 0.60
CA PHE A 16 -9.02 9.11 1.23
C PHE A 16 -8.78 7.67 1.70
N TYR A 17 -8.05 6.88 0.92
CA TYR A 17 -7.76 5.47 1.21
C TYR A 17 -6.82 5.27 2.41
N ASN A 18 -6.03 6.29 2.74
CA ASN A 18 -5.11 6.22 3.88
C ASN A 18 -5.73 6.61 5.21
N LYS A 19 -6.94 7.18 5.24
CA LYS A 19 -7.59 7.60 6.49
C LYS A 19 -7.90 6.45 7.43
N SER A 20 -8.26 5.29 6.88
CA SER A 20 -8.59 4.08 7.66
C SER A 20 -7.38 3.22 7.98
N ASN A 21 -6.22 3.46 7.36
CA ASN A 21 -5.07 2.60 7.50
C ASN A 21 -4.30 2.94 8.78
N LYS A 22 -4.03 1.91 9.57
CA LYS A 22 -3.14 1.97 10.74
C LYS A 22 -2.01 0.99 10.52
N TYR A 23 -0.79 1.46 10.78
CA TYR A 23 0.41 0.64 10.67
C TYR A 23 1.16 0.66 11.98
N THR A 24 1.56 -0.51 12.45
CA THR A 24 2.45 -0.65 13.60
C THR A 24 3.87 -0.80 13.09
N ILE A 25 4.77 0.09 13.52
CA ILE A 25 6.20 0.02 13.22
C ILE A 25 6.93 -0.57 14.42
N LYS A 26 7.84 -1.51 14.16
CA LYS A 26 8.85 -1.97 15.13
C LYS A 26 10.24 -1.77 14.55
N ILE A 27 11.13 -1.11 15.30
CA ILE A 27 12.54 -1.00 14.93
C ILE A 27 13.41 -1.76 15.92
N SER A 28 14.23 -2.67 15.40
CA SER A 28 15.24 -3.42 16.18
C SER A 28 14.67 -4.06 17.47
N ASN A 29 13.44 -4.55 17.42
CA ASN A 29 12.69 -5.18 18.55
C ASN A 29 12.46 -4.31 19.81
N ALA A 30 12.80 -3.02 19.80
CA ALA A 30 12.74 -2.20 21.02
C ALA A 30 11.71 -1.06 20.95
N VAL A 31 11.48 -0.49 19.78
CA VAL A 31 10.60 0.69 19.65
C VAL A 31 9.38 0.32 18.82
N GLU A 32 8.21 0.28 19.48
CA GLU A 32 6.91 0.10 18.86
C GLU A 32 6.19 1.44 18.77
N CYS A 33 5.72 1.82 17.59
CA CYS A 33 4.88 2.99 17.43
C CYS A 33 3.83 2.80 16.33
N GLU A 34 2.73 3.51 16.47
CA GLU A 34 1.67 3.50 15.47
C GLU A 34 1.80 4.69 14.51
N LEU A 35 1.63 4.42 13.22
CA LEU A 35 1.36 5.39 12.18
C LEU A 35 -0.12 5.33 11.81
N ASN A 36 -0.73 6.50 11.70
CA ASN A 36 -2.07 6.68 11.19
C ASN A 36 -2.13 7.97 10.37
N TYR A 37 -3.32 8.32 9.85
CA TYR A 37 -3.48 9.50 9.00
C TYR A 37 -3.04 10.83 9.67
N GLU A 38 -3.33 10.99 10.96
CA GLU A 38 -2.98 12.18 11.74
C GLU A 38 -1.49 12.20 12.11
N ASN A 39 -0.95 11.03 12.46
CA ASN A 39 0.44 10.81 12.82
C ASN A 39 1.16 10.01 11.74
N ASN A 40 1.27 10.61 10.55
CA ASN A 40 1.72 9.93 9.34
C ASN A 40 3.24 9.86 9.17
N ARG A 41 4.01 10.36 10.14
CA ARG A 41 5.48 10.42 10.08
C ARG A 41 6.07 10.26 11.48
N LYS A 42 7.04 9.35 11.60
CA LYS A 42 7.84 9.14 12.80
C LYS A 42 9.32 9.16 12.48
N GLU A 43 10.08 9.75 13.38
CA GLU A 43 11.54 9.87 13.27
C GLU A 43 12.20 9.11 14.40
N PHE A 44 13.28 8.40 14.09
CA PHE A 44 14.03 7.60 15.03
C PHE A 44 15.50 7.95 14.90
N LEU A 45 16.08 8.42 16.00
CA LEU A 45 17.51 8.68 16.13
C LEU A 45 18.17 7.39 16.61
N LEU A 46 19.01 6.80 15.77
CA LEU A 46 19.61 5.50 16.03
C LEU A 46 21.12 5.57 15.83
N ALA A 47 21.84 4.66 16.50
CA ALA A 47 23.26 4.48 16.24
C ALA A 47 23.47 4.03 14.77
N PRO A 48 24.59 4.37 14.14
CA PRO A 48 24.93 3.85 12.81
C PRO A 48 25.04 2.32 12.86
N GLY A 49 24.49 1.63 11.87
CA GLY A 49 24.40 0.17 11.90
C GLY A 49 23.33 -0.38 10.96
N ILE A 50 23.10 -1.68 11.04
CA ILE A 50 22.00 -2.34 10.32
C ILE A 50 20.82 -2.40 11.27
N HIS A 51 19.67 -1.90 10.81
CA HIS A 51 18.41 -1.93 11.54
C HIS A 51 17.34 -2.62 10.72
N SER A 52 16.58 -3.51 11.35
CA SER A 52 15.39 -4.10 10.76
C SER A 52 14.18 -3.24 11.13
N VAL A 53 13.48 -2.75 10.12
CA VAL A 53 12.22 -2.03 10.26
C VAL A 53 11.09 -2.98 9.89
N PHE A 54 10.31 -3.35 10.89
CA PHE A 54 9.11 -4.15 10.75
C PHE A 54 7.92 -3.21 10.63
N VAL A 55 7.08 -3.43 9.62
CA VAL A 55 5.80 -2.74 9.47
C VAL A 55 4.71 -3.79 9.37
N ASN A 56 3.70 -3.66 10.20
CA ASN A 56 2.54 -4.53 10.23
C ASN A 56 1.29 -3.69 10.02
N ASP A 57 0.31 -4.25 9.31
CA ASP A 57 -1.08 -3.97 9.58
C ASP A 57 -1.80 -5.25 9.99
N ALA A 58 -3.08 -5.13 10.36
CA ALA A 58 -3.90 -6.28 10.80
C ALA A 58 -3.98 -7.44 9.77
N THR A 59 -3.53 -7.25 8.53
CA THR A 59 -3.65 -8.20 7.43
C THR A 59 -2.31 -8.60 6.77
N SER A 60 -1.26 -7.79 6.87
CA SER A 60 0.01 -7.96 6.17
C SER A 60 1.18 -7.51 7.02
N ASN A 61 2.32 -8.17 6.83
CA ASN A 61 3.58 -7.89 7.52
C ASN A 61 4.69 -7.74 6.49
N GLU A 62 5.49 -6.69 6.61
CA GLU A 62 6.66 -6.46 5.77
C GLU A 62 7.84 -6.07 6.65
N THR A 63 9.02 -6.61 6.33
CA THR A 63 10.26 -6.31 7.05
C THR A 63 11.29 -5.80 6.07
N GLN A 64 11.98 -4.73 6.43
CA GLN A 64 13.02 -4.18 5.60
C GLN A 64 14.27 -3.88 6.42
N GLU A 65 15.40 -4.40 5.96
CA GLU A 65 16.70 -4.07 6.52
C GLU A 65 17.22 -2.76 5.92
N VAL A 66 17.78 -1.94 6.80
CA VAL A 66 18.25 -0.59 6.49
C VAL A 66 19.64 -0.43 7.07
N LYS A 67 20.60 -0.08 6.22
CA LYS A 67 21.94 0.31 6.65
C LYS A 67 21.99 1.81 6.91
N LEU A 68 22.08 2.20 8.17
CA LEU A 68 22.15 3.58 8.62
C LEU A 68 23.60 4.04 8.74
N ILE A 69 23.93 5.15 8.09
CA ILE A 69 25.26 5.78 8.16
C ILE A 69 25.16 7.01 9.05
N LYS A 70 26.22 7.30 9.82
CA LYS A 70 26.31 8.48 10.69
C LYS A 70 25.98 9.76 9.91
N GLY A 71 25.11 10.61 10.49
CA GLY A 71 24.72 11.88 9.89
C GLY A 71 23.82 11.78 8.65
N LYS A 72 23.49 10.57 8.19
CA LYS A 72 22.54 10.37 7.09
C LYS A 72 21.12 10.16 7.60
N VAL A 73 20.19 10.63 6.79
CA VAL A 73 18.77 10.39 6.95
C VAL A 73 18.34 9.31 5.96
N MET A 74 17.61 8.31 6.44
CA MET A 74 16.98 7.29 5.61
C MET A 74 15.46 7.43 5.73
N VAL A 75 14.76 7.51 4.60
CA VAL A 75 13.30 7.66 4.59
C VAL A 75 12.66 6.39 4.05
N ILE A 76 11.83 5.76 4.87
CA ILE A 76 10.99 4.60 4.52
C ILE A 76 9.57 5.12 4.33
N THR A 77 9.02 4.89 3.15
CA THR A 77 7.65 5.28 2.82
C THR A 77 6.78 4.04 2.70
N VAL A 78 5.75 3.96 3.55
CA VAL A 78 4.68 2.96 3.50
C VAL A 78 3.66 3.41 2.46
N LYS A 79 3.55 2.66 1.36
CA LYS A 79 2.61 2.93 0.27
C LYS A 79 1.49 1.90 0.32
N PRO A 80 0.22 2.28 0.41
CA PRO A 80 -0.85 1.32 0.26
C PRO A 80 -0.83 0.73 -1.15
N VAL A 81 -1.13 -0.56 -1.25
CA VAL A 81 -1.29 -1.25 -2.52
C VAL A 81 -2.76 -1.23 -2.92
N LEU A 82 -2.99 -1.30 -4.23
CA LEU A 82 -4.32 -1.42 -4.79
C LEU A 82 -5.02 -2.65 -4.20
N SER A 83 -6.14 -2.47 -3.50
CA SER A 83 -6.83 -3.60 -2.88
C SER A 83 -7.65 -4.38 -3.92
N TYR A 84 -7.77 -5.70 -3.71
CA TYR A 84 -8.65 -6.56 -4.52
C TYR A 84 -10.07 -6.01 -4.61
N LYS A 85 -10.62 -5.52 -3.49
CA LYS A 85 -11.99 -4.97 -3.42
C LYS A 85 -12.16 -3.76 -4.35
N LEU A 86 -11.16 -2.90 -4.41
CA LEU A 86 -11.22 -1.70 -5.23
C LEU A 86 -11.15 -2.04 -6.72
N VAL A 87 -10.24 -2.93 -7.13
CA VAL A 87 -10.17 -3.39 -8.52
C VAL A 87 -11.44 -4.10 -8.92
N LEU A 88 -11.94 -5.01 -8.07
CA LEU A 88 -13.18 -5.72 -8.33
C LEU A 88 -14.36 -4.76 -8.49
N GLY A 89 -14.49 -3.75 -7.62
CA GLY A 89 -15.56 -2.75 -7.73
C GLY A 89 -15.52 -1.95 -9.03
N VAL A 90 -14.33 -1.50 -9.45
CA VAL A 90 -14.15 -0.78 -10.72
C VAL A 90 -14.51 -1.67 -11.91
N PHE A 91 -14.04 -2.91 -11.94
CA PHE A 91 -14.35 -3.84 -13.02
C PHE A 91 -15.84 -4.23 -13.05
N LEU A 92 -16.48 -4.41 -11.89
CA LEU A 92 -17.93 -4.63 -11.83
C LEU A 92 -18.69 -3.45 -12.44
N ALA A 93 -18.32 -2.22 -12.10
CA ALA A 93 -18.95 -1.03 -12.67
C ALA A 93 -18.81 -0.98 -14.20
N ILE A 94 -17.63 -1.31 -14.73
CA ILE A 94 -17.39 -1.39 -16.18
C ILE A 94 -18.25 -2.47 -16.83
N VAL A 95 -18.28 -3.68 -16.24
CA VAL A 95 -19.06 -4.80 -16.78
C VAL A 95 -20.55 -4.50 -16.77
N PHE A 96 -21.10 -3.99 -15.66
CA PHE A 96 -22.51 -3.60 -15.59
C PHE A 96 -22.85 -2.49 -16.58
N SER A 97 -21.99 -1.47 -16.70
CA SER A 97 -22.20 -0.39 -17.67
C SER A 97 -22.22 -0.93 -19.10
N SER A 98 -21.30 -1.83 -19.43
CA SER A 98 -21.24 -2.47 -20.76
C SER A 98 -22.47 -3.33 -21.05
N LEU A 99 -22.98 -4.06 -20.05
CA LEU A 99 -24.21 -4.85 -20.18
C LEU A 99 -25.42 -3.95 -20.46
N ILE A 100 -25.56 -2.86 -19.71
CA ILE A 100 -26.65 -1.89 -19.90
C ILE A 100 -26.61 -1.30 -21.30
N ILE A 101 -25.43 -0.85 -21.76
CA ILE A 101 -25.25 -0.28 -23.10
C ILE A 101 -25.64 -1.30 -24.17
N GLN A 102 -25.21 -2.56 -24.05
CA GLN A 102 -25.54 -3.59 -25.02
C GLN A 102 -27.03 -3.92 -25.08
N ILE A 103 -27.72 -3.97 -23.92
CA ILE A 103 -29.16 -4.22 -23.87
C ILE A 103 -29.92 -3.09 -24.58
N ILE A 104 -29.51 -1.83 -24.37
CA ILE A 104 -30.12 -0.66 -25.01
C ILE A 104 -29.88 -0.68 -26.52
N VAL A 105 -28.64 -0.93 -26.96
CA VAL A 105 -28.27 -0.87 -28.38
C VAL A 105 -28.83 -2.06 -29.17
N ASN A 106 -28.75 -3.28 -28.64
CA ASN A 106 -29.21 -4.48 -29.35
C ASN A 106 -30.72 -4.72 -29.19
N ARG A 107 -31.43 -3.87 -28.44
CA ARG A 107 -32.87 -4.01 -28.12
C ARG A 107 -33.23 -5.42 -27.60
N GLY A 108 -32.33 -6.04 -26.84
CA GLY A 108 -32.48 -7.42 -26.40
C GLY A 108 -31.19 -7.98 -25.80
N PHE A 109 -31.32 -9.10 -25.09
CA PHE A 109 -30.19 -9.84 -24.53
C PHE A 109 -29.63 -10.82 -25.57
N SER A 110 -28.32 -10.84 -25.76
CA SER A 110 -27.64 -11.83 -26.60
C SER A 110 -26.53 -12.53 -25.81
N LEU A 111 -26.13 -13.73 -26.22
CA LEU A 111 -25.00 -14.43 -25.59
C LEU A 111 -23.69 -13.62 -25.66
N MET A 112 -23.52 -12.77 -26.67
CA MET A 112 -22.37 -11.86 -26.75
C MET A 112 -22.33 -10.85 -25.61
N SER A 113 -23.47 -10.57 -24.97
CA SER A 113 -23.53 -9.71 -23.78
C SER A 113 -22.88 -10.31 -22.54
N LEU A 114 -22.57 -11.61 -22.55
CA LEU A 114 -21.83 -12.23 -21.45
C LEU A 114 -20.30 -12.10 -21.58
N VAL A 115 -19.78 -11.69 -22.74
CA VAL A 115 -18.33 -11.55 -22.98
C VAL A 115 -17.65 -10.63 -21.94
N PRO A 116 -18.22 -9.48 -21.53
CA PRO A 116 -17.63 -8.65 -20.49
C PRO A 116 -17.44 -9.36 -19.14
N LEU A 117 -18.27 -10.35 -18.79
CA LEU A 117 -18.11 -11.10 -17.54
C LEU A 117 -16.86 -11.97 -17.52
N LEU A 118 -16.34 -12.38 -18.69
CA LEU A 118 -15.10 -13.18 -18.77
C LEU A 118 -13.90 -12.42 -18.21
N PHE A 119 -13.90 -11.08 -18.32
CA PHE A 119 -12.84 -10.25 -17.73
C PHE A 119 -12.83 -10.30 -16.20
N LEU A 120 -13.96 -10.56 -15.54
CA LEU A 120 -14.02 -10.70 -14.08
C LEU A 120 -13.30 -11.97 -13.60
N ILE A 121 -13.34 -13.04 -14.40
CA ILE A 121 -12.68 -14.33 -14.08
C ILE A 121 -11.16 -14.18 -14.04
N ALA A 122 -10.60 -13.23 -14.81
CA ALA A 122 -9.17 -12.94 -14.82
C ALA A 122 -8.67 -12.29 -13.51
N ILE A 123 -9.55 -11.68 -12.71
CA ILE A 123 -9.19 -10.97 -11.49
C ILE A 123 -9.12 -11.96 -10.33
N LYS A 124 -7.97 -12.61 -10.15
CA LYS A 124 -7.74 -13.53 -9.03
C LYS A 124 -7.32 -12.78 -7.77
N LYS A 125 -7.95 -13.08 -6.64
CA LYS A 125 -7.57 -12.54 -5.31
C LYS A 125 -6.09 -12.80 -4.97
N SER A 126 -5.52 -13.90 -5.47
CA SER A 126 -4.11 -14.27 -5.29
C SER A 126 -3.11 -13.26 -5.85
N ASN A 127 -3.53 -12.39 -6.79
CA ASN A 127 -2.68 -11.37 -7.40
C ASN A 127 -2.55 -10.11 -6.52
N PHE A 128 -3.31 -10.04 -5.43
CA PHE A 128 -3.36 -8.90 -4.51
C PHE A 128 -2.79 -9.28 -3.14
N LYS A 129 -1.55 -9.81 -3.14
CA LYS A 129 -0.84 -10.11 -1.89
C LYS A 129 -0.21 -8.83 -1.35
N GLY A 130 -0.43 -8.58 -0.06
CA GLY A 130 0.04 -7.40 0.65
C GLY A 130 -0.89 -6.20 0.50
N SER A 131 -1.21 -5.56 1.62
CA SER A 131 -1.99 -4.32 1.68
C SER A 131 -1.12 -3.07 1.49
N PHE A 132 0.21 -3.20 1.59
CA PHE A 132 1.15 -2.10 1.44
C PHE A 132 2.53 -2.57 0.94
N LEU A 133 3.33 -1.63 0.46
CA LEU A 133 4.73 -1.81 0.05
C LEU A 133 5.61 -0.79 0.78
N LEU A 134 6.82 -1.22 1.14
CA LEU A 134 7.84 -0.36 1.71
C LEU A 134 8.79 0.12 0.61
N THR A 135 9.01 1.43 0.56
CA THR A 135 9.94 2.04 -0.39
C THR A 135 10.99 2.84 0.36
N GLN A 136 12.26 2.63 0.01
CA GLN A 136 13.39 3.31 0.62
C GLN A 136 13.88 4.44 -0.26
N THR A 137 14.16 5.58 0.37
CA THR A 137 14.79 6.72 -0.25
C THR A 137 15.83 7.28 0.71
N SER A 138 17.07 7.37 0.26
CA SER A 138 18.09 8.18 0.92
C SER A 138 18.06 9.55 0.25
N PRO A 139 17.56 10.62 0.91
CA PRO A 139 17.70 11.96 0.37
C PRO A 139 19.20 12.23 0.14
N LYS A 140 19.57 12.50 -1.11
CA LYS A 140 20.89 13.04 -1.43
C LYS A 140 20.91 14.47 -0.89
N TYR A 141 21.56 14.65 0.24
CA TYR A 141 22.10 15.95 0.65
C TYR A 141 23.57 15.97 0.27
#